data_AF-A0A5C6F1J7-F1
#
_entry.id   AF-A0A5C6F1J7-F1
#
_cell.length_a   1.000
_cell.length_b   1.000
_cell.length_c   1.000
_cell.angle_alpha   90.00
_cell.angle_beta   90.00
_cell.angle_gamma   90.00
#
_symmetry.space_group_name_H-M   'P 1'
#
loop_
_entity.id
_entity.type
_entity.pdbx_description
1 polymer ?
#
loop_
_entity_poly.entity_id
_entity_poly.type
_entity_poly.pdbx_seq_one_letter_code
_entity_poly.pdbx_strand_id
1 'polypeptide(L)'
;MQPLTGDYDEMVGRRIIRVLVVFGKTSYFIDRGRQRGITYDAFLEFEKFVNEREKTKPRKIHVVFIPVRRDQLITGLIWGRDCYYNG
;
A
#
# COMPACT_ATOMS: atom_id res chain seq x y z
N MET A 1 15.09 3.42 -7.72
CA MET A 1 13.64 3.40 -7.96
C MET A 1 13.14 4.85 -7.90
N GLN A 2 12.36 5.32 -8.87
CA GLN A 2 11.89 6.71 -8.93
C GLN A 2 10.75 6.96 -7.93
N PRO A 3 10.56 8.19 -7.40
CA PRO A 3 9.40 8.52 -6.57
C PRO A 3 8.09 8.18 -7.29
N LEU A 4 7.14 7.58 -6.59
CA LEU A 4 5.80 7.34 -7.13
C LEU A 4 4.89 8.44 -6.57
N THR A 5 4.97 9.61 -7.19
CA THR A 5 4.06 10.72 -6.94
C THR A 5 2.87 10.60 -7.89
N GLY A 6 1.71 11.07 -7.45
CA GLY A 6 0.46 11.04 -8.20
C GLY A 6 -0.73 10.68 -7.32
N ASP A 7 -1.91 11.09 -7.76
CA ASP A 7 -3.16 10.82 -7.05
C ASP A 7 -3.78 9.48 -7.49
N TYR A 8 -5.09 9.30 -7.23
CA TYR A 8 -5.80 8.07 -7.55
C TYR A 8 -5.75 7.70 -9.03
N ASP A 9 -5.93 8.66 -9.94
CA ASP A 9 -6.02 8.37 -11.37
C ASP A 9 -4.66 7.91 -11.91
N GLU A 10 -3.58 8.53 -11.44
CA GLU A 10 -2.21 8.10 -11.75
C GLU A 10 -1.90 6.70 -11.18
N MET A 11 -2.33 6.40 -9.95
CA MET A 11 -2.16 5.07 -9.35
C MET A 11 -2.93 3.97 -10.10
N VAL A 12 -4.17 4.26 -10.51
CA VAL A 12 -4.99 3.37 -11.34
C VAL A 12 -4.33 3.13 -12.70
N GLY A 13 -3.85 4.19 -13.35
CA GLY A 13 -3.13 4.10 -14.62
C GLY A 13 -1.87 3.23 -14.53
N ARG A 14 -1.14 3.31 -13.42
CA ARG A 14 0.03 2.46 -13.11
C ARG A 14 -0.32 1.08 -12.57
N ARG A 15 -1.60 0.84 -12.23
CA ARG A 15 -2.14 -0.41 -11.65
C ARG A 15 -1.53 -0.80 -10.31
N ILE A 16 -1.01 0.18 -9.58
CA ILE A 16 -0.37 -0.02 -8.28
C ILE A 16 -0.85 1.07 -7.34
N ILE A 17 -1.44 0.65 -6.22
CA ILE A 17 -1.78 1.51 -5.10
C ILE A 17 -0.85 1.14 -3.94
N ARG A 18 0.02 2.06 -3.52
CA ARG A 18 0.96 1.82 -2.42
C ARG A 18 0.34 2.30 -1.11
N VAL A 19 0.41 1.46 -0.09
CA VAL A 19 -0.12 1.74 1.24
C VAL A 19 1.00 1.69 2.24
N LEU A 20 1.38 2.86 2.76
CA LEU A 20 2.32 2.94 3.87
C LEU A 20 1.66 2.41 5.14
N VAL A 21 2.28 1.42 5.76
CA VAL A 21 1.78 0.81 7.00
C VAL A 21 2.84 0.84 8.08
N VAL A 22 2.41 0.98 9.33
CA VAL A 22 3.30 0.89 10.49
C VAL A 22 2.98 -0.40 11.23
N PHE A 23 4.02 -1.15 11.60
CA PHE A 23 3.84 -2.37 12.39
C PHE A 23 3.09 -2.08 13.70
N GLY A 24 2.06 -2.88 13.96
CA GLY A 24 1.24 -2.80 15.16
C GLY A 24 0.55 -4.13 15.41
N LYS A 25 0.36 -4.48 16.69
CA LYS A 25 -0.23 -5.77 17.10
C LYS A 25 -1.64 -6.00 16.54
N THR A 26 -2.37 -4.93 16.22
CA THR A 26 -3.76 -4.98 15.73
C THR A 26 -3.90 -4.46 14.29
N SER A 27 -3.14 -3.44 13.90
CA SER A 27 -3.28 -2.75 12.62
C SER A 27 -2.64 -3.51 11.46
N TYR A 28 -1.35 -3.80 11.55
CA TYR A 28 -0.57 -4.50 10.52
C TYR A 28 0.58 -5.26 11.17
N PHE A 29 0.61 -6.59 11.01
CA PHE A 29 1.66 -7.45 11.53
C PHE A 29 1.93 -8.61 10.59
N ILE A 30 3.11 -9.24 10.77
CA ILE A 30 3.49 -10.45 10.04
C ILE A 30 3.50 -11.60 11.03
N ASP A 31 2.73 -12.64 10.72
CA ASP A 31 2.71 -13.90 11.47
C ASP A 31 3.09 -15.04 10.52
N ARG A 32 4.21 -15.73 10.81
CA ARG A 32 4.74 -16.85 9.99
C ARG A 32 4.83 -16.51 8.49
N GLY A 33 5.32 -15.31 8.18
CA GLY A 33 5.48 -14.82 6.80
C GLY A 33 4.18 -14.38 6.12
N ARG A 34 3.04 -14.39 6.82
CA ARG A 34 1.75 -13.90 6.32
C ARG A 34 1.45 -12.53 6.90
N GLN A 35 1.09 -11.60 6.02
CA GLN A 35 0.59 -10.28 6.42
C GLN A 35 -0.82 -10.41 7.00
N ARG A 36 -1.10 -9.65 8.07
CA ARG A 36 -2.33 -9.71 8.87
C ARG A 36 -2.66 -8.34 9.48
N GLY A 37 -3.87 -8.21 9.99
CA GLY A 37 -4.31 -7.07 10.79
C GLY A 37 -5.45 -6.30 10.13
N ILE A 38 -6.12 -5.45 10.91
CA ILE A 38 -7.31 -4.73 10.45
C ILE A 38 -7.02 -3.87 9.22
N THR A 39 -5.86 -3.22 9.18
CA THR A 39 -5.45 -2.40 8.03
C THR A 39 -5.18 -3.28 6.82
N TYR A 40 -4.53 -4.43 6.99
CA TYR A 40 -4.27 -5.36 5.88
C TYR A 40 -5.59 -5.86 5.27
N ASP A 41 -6.51 -6.34 6.10
CA ASP A 41 -7.79 -6.90 5.65
C ASP A 41 -8.66 -5.83 4.97
N ALA A 42 -8.72 -4.62 5.53
CA ALA A 42 -9.44 -3.51 4.93
C ALA A 42 -8.93 -3.15 3.52
N PHE A 43 -7.62 -3.16 3.33
CA PHE A 43 -7.02 -2.84 2.04
C PHE A 43 -7.10 -3.99 1.01
N LEU A 44 -7.23 -5.25 1.46
CA LEU A 44 -7.59 -6.35 0.56
C LEU A 44 -9.01 -6.19 0.01
N GLU A 45 -9.98 -5.80 0.85
CA GLU A 45 -11.34 -5.50 0.37
C GLU A 45 -11.36 -4.25 -0.51
N PHE A 46 -10.56 -3.24 -0.19
CA PHE A 46 -10.38 -2.07 -1.04
C PHE A 46 -9.82 -2.44 -2.43
N GLU A 47 -8.83 -3.34 -2.51
CA GLU A 47 -8.30 -3.83 -3.80
C GLU A 47 -9.42 -4.44 -4.66
N LYS A 48 -10.27 -5.29 -4.07
CA LYS A 48 -11.41 -5.88 -4.77
C LYS A 48 -12.38 -4.81 -5.27
N PHE A 49 -12.76 -3.89 -4.38
CA PHE A 49 -13.66 -2.78 -4.70
C PHE A 49 -13.14 -1.94 -5.87
N VAL A 50 -11.86 -1.54 -5.83
CA VAL A 50 -11.25 -0.75 -6.91
C VAL A 50 -11.24 -1.53 -8.22
N ASN A 51 -10.89 -2.82 -8.20
CA ASN A 51 -10.90 -3.64 -9.42
C ASN A 51 -12.29 -3.83 -10.03
N GLU A 52 -13.32 -3.91 -9.20
CA GLU A 52 -14.72 -3.94 -9.64
C GLU A 52 -15.17 -2.61 -10.22
N ARG A 53 -14.88 -1.50 -9.52
CA ARG A 53 -15.20 -0.14 -9.94
C ARG A 53 -14.55 0.23 -11.27
N GLU A 54 -13.26 -0.03 -11.42
CA GLU A 54 -12.47 0.31 -12.61
C GLU A 54 -12.57 -0.75 -13.73
N LYS A 55 -13.39 -1.80 -13.55
CA LYS A 55 -13.65 -2.86 -14.54
C LYS A 55 -12.37 -3.45 -15.16
N THR A 56 -11.39 -3.75 -14.32
CA THR A 56 -9.99 -3.89 -14.73
C THR A 56 -9.68 -5.18 -15.53
N LYS A 57 -10.61 -6.14 -15.63
CA LYS A 57 -10.41 -7.44 -16.31
C LYS A 57 -9.95 -7.24 -17.77
N PRO A 58 -8.83 -7.85 -18.20
CA PRO A 58 -8.11 -8.97 -17.56
C PRO A 58 -6.96 -8.59 -16.61
N ARG A 59 -6.55 -7.32 -16.53
CA ARG A 59 -5.35 -6.90 -15.77
C ARG A 59 -5.78 -6.26 -14.46
N LYS A 60 -5.37 -6.74 -13.30
CA LYS A 60 -5.81 -6.15 -12.02
C LYS A 60 -4.95 -4.94 -11.61
N ILE A 61 -5.53 -4.10 -10.75
CA ILE A 61 -4.83 -3.12 -9.93
C ILE A 61 -4.43 -3.83 -8.63
N HIS A 62 -3.22 -3.61 -8.15
CA HIS A 62 -2.70 -4.25 -6.95
C HIS A 62 -2.41 -3.25 -5.84
N VAL A 63 -2.79 -3.60 -4.62
CA VAL A 63 -2.39 -2.89 -3.41
C VAL A 63 -1.07 -3.47 -2.90
N VAL A 64 -0.09 -2.60 -2.68
CA VAL A 64 1.23 -2.97 -2.18
C VAL A 64 1.43 -2.33 -0.81
N PHE A 65 1.58 -3.17 0.22
CA PHE A 65 1.84 -2.73 1.59
C PHE A 65 3.32 -2.49 1.79
N ILE A 66 3.64 -1.29 2.30
CA ILE A 66 5.02 -0.86 2.43
C ILE A 66 5.27 -0.45 3.88
N PRO A 67 5.89 -1.36 4.67
CA PRO A 67 6.09 -1.11 6.07
C PRO A 67 7.13 0.00 6.29
N VAL A 68 6.77 0.98 7.10
CA VAL A 68 7.63 2.12 7.46
C VAL A 68 7.66 2.31 8.97
N ARG A 69 8.69 3.00 9.46
CA ARG A 69 8.73 3.43 10.86
C ARG A 69 7.69 4.53 11.09
N ARG A 70 7.18 4.63 12.33
CA ARG A 70 6.11 5.58 12.70
C ARG A 70 6.48 7.04 12.40
N ASP A 71 7.71 7.43 12.70
CA ASP A 71 8.28 8.75 12.42
C ASP A 71 8.50 9.00 10.91
N GLN A 72 8.59 7.94 10.11
CA GLN A 72 8.74 8.02 8.66
C GLN A 72 7.40 8.04 7.92
N LEU A 73 6.27 7.79 8.58
CA LEU A 73 4.98 7.65 7.92
C LEU A 73 4.57 8.92 7.16
N ILE A 74 4.56 10.06 7.85
CA ILE A 74 4.14 11.34 7.26
C ILE A 74 5.14 11.80 6.19
N THR A 75 6.43 11.69 6.48
CA THR A 75 7.49 12.04 5.54
C THR A 75 7.42 11.16 4.29
N GLY A 76 7.28 9.84 4.43
CA GLY A 76 7.18 8.92 3.30
C GLY A 76 6.00 9.24 2.39
N LEU A 77 4.86 9.61 2.98
CA LEU A 77 3.66 10.02 2.25
C LEU A 77 3.89 11.29 1.44
N ILE A 78 4.40 12.36 2.07
CA ILE A 78 4.63 13.67 1.42
C ILE A 78 5.57 13.53 0.23
N TRP A 79 6.63 12.74 0.38
CA TRP A 79 7.67 12.64 -0.64
C TRP A 79 7.35 11.64 -1.76
N GLY A 80 6.25 10.88 -1.68
CA GLY A 80 6.00 9.75 -2.58
C GLY A 80 7.14 8.72 -2.56
N ARG A 81 7.93 8.73 -1.48
CA ARG A 81 9.14 7.96 -1.28
C ARG A 81 8.91 7.02 -0.12
N ASP A 82 8.79 5.75 -0.46
CA ASP A 82 8.93 4.69 0.51
C ASP A 82 10.42 4.55 0.80
N CYS A 83 10.91 5.39 1.71
CA CYS A 83 12.29 5.37 2.14
C CYS A 83 12.56 4.06 2.90
N TYR A 84 12.94 3.01 2.18
CA TYR A 84 13.72 1.91 2.72
C TYR A 84 15.01 2.51 3.31
N TYR A 85 15.18 2.38 4.63
CA TYR A 85 16.49 2.50 5.25
C TYR A 85 17.05 1.07 5.35
N ASN A 86 18.12 0.79 4.61
CA ASN A 86 19.00 -0.34 4.89
C ASN A 86 19.57 -0.14 6.30
N GLY A 87 19.17 -1.01 7.22
CA GLY A 87 19.94 -1.34 8.41
C GLY A 87 20.49 -2.73 8.22
#